data_AF-A0A5C8AYB8-F1
#
_entry.id   AF-A0A5C8AYB8-F1
#
_cell.length_a   1.000
_cell.length_b   1.000
_cell.length_c   1.000
_cell.angle_alpha   90.00
_cell.angle_beta   90.00
_cell.angle_gamma   90.00
#
_symmetry.space_group_name_H-M   'P 1'
#
loop_
_entity.id
_entity.type
_entity.pdbx_description
1 polymer ?
#
loop_
_entity_poly.entity_id
_entity_poly.type
_entity_poly.pdbx_seq_one_letter_code
_entity_poly.pdbx_strand_id
1 'polypeptide(L)'
;MMRILHRWPGLVLAALLFVTALSGAALSIFPTLDAVQAPQAGATLTVAELAARVQASHPGLEQIKRAPSGQISAWWFDGSQPGSAIIDPATGRDVGSADPDPVRRWLTTLHRSLFMGDGGRLTATTGALAMLVLAISGAVLVSRRTGGWRRWFARLRGPWAGRLHTEIARVAVLGLLLSSVTALWMSAETFEIVTIEAASLEAPAQVSGRAGLALTQMAALNATPVAELRELSFPAPGDPQDLFTLRTDRGMGYVDPGTGTLLAWQDLSFGQHLSETIAMLHTGQGAAVLGLILGLMALGVPVLAVTGVLTWLAGRRARPQLKDNAQAAQAETVVLVGSEGGSTWGFAATLASALRDAGQSVHVAPMTGFAPSRYRQAQRFLILAATYGEGDAPASAKGFLDQIQALREPPAAPMAVLGFGDRSFPAFCAFAAAVESAARAKGWAALLPFDAIDRQSSQDFTRWGRTLGHALGIELELAHQPVLPATQTL
;
A
#
# COMPACT_ATOMS: atom_id res chain seq x y z
N MET A 1 -17.12 5.52 -3.24
CA MET A 1 -16.05 6.33 -2.62
C MET A 1 -14.69 5.66 -2.76
N MET A 2 -14.54 4.40 -2.32
CA MET A 2 -13.27 3.65 -2.36
C MET A 2 -12.58 3.58 -3.73
N ARG A 3 -13.31 3.48 -4.84
CA ARG A 3 -12.70 3.47 -6.19
C ARG A 3 -11.99 4.78 -6.55
N ILE A 4 -12.55 5.93 -6.14
CA ILE A 4 -11.96 7.24 -6.40
C ILE A 4 -10.71 7.40 -5.53
N LEU A 5 -10.81 7.01 -4.26
CA LEU A 5 -9.70 6.99 -3.30
C LEU A 5 -8.58 6.04 -3.72
N HIS A 6 -8.88 4.98 -4.47
CA HIS A 6 -7.86 4.08 -4.98
C HIS A 6 -7.26 4.57 -6.30
N ARG A 7 -8.11 4.92 -7.27
CA ARG A 7 -7.68 5.23 -8.64
C ARG A 7 -6.82 6.49 -8.71
N TRP A 8 -7.24 7.59 -8.09
CA TRP A 8 -6.56 8.87 -8.32
C TRP A 8 -5.22 8.98 -7.61
N PRO A 9 -5.12 8.68 -6.30
CA PRO A 9 -3.81 8.62 -5.64
C PRO A 9 -2.88 7.62 -6.33
N GLY A 10 -3.39 6.46 -6.72
CA GLY A 10 -2.59 5.41 -7.37
C GLY A 10 -2.04 5.82 -8.74
N LEU A 11 -2.76 6.65 -9.51
CA LEU A 11 -2.29 7.17 -10.80
C LEU A 11 -1.39 8.39 -10.64
N VAL A 12 -1.78 9.34 -9.80
CA VAL A 12 -1.06 10.62 -9.62
C VAL A 12 0.30 10.38 -8.96
N LEU A 13 0.37 9.47 -7.98
CA LEU A 13 1.58 9.18 -7.22
C LEU A 13 2.28 7.91 -7.70
N ALA A 14 1.88 7.34 -8.84
CA ALA A 14 2.43 6.07 -9.35
C ALA A 14 3.96 6.08 -9.41
N ALA A 15 4.55 7.14 -9.99
CA ALA A 15 6.00 7.26 -10.14
C ALA A 15 6.71 7.38 -8.79
N LEU A 16 6.17 8.17 -7.87
CA LEU A 16 6.71 8.30 -6.51
C LEU A 16 6.71 6.95 -5.80
N LEU A 17 5.55 6.28 -5.76
CA LEU A 17 5.39 4.99 -5.10
C LEU A 17 6.25 3.89 -5.74
N PHE A 18 6.45 3.95 -7.06
CA PHE A 18 7.35 3.05 -7.77
C PHE A 18 8.78 3.19 -7.27
N VAL A 19 9.30 4.42 -7.24
CA VAL A 19 10.68 4.70 -6.84
C VAL A 19 10.90 4.37 -5.35
N THR A 20 9.99 4.79 -4.47
CA THR A 20 10.13 4.54 -3.03
C THR A 20 9.99 3.06 -2.68
N ALA A 21 9.12 2.32 -3.36
CA ALA A 21 9.00 0.88 -3.15
C ALA A 21 10.23 0.12 -3.67
N LEU A 22 10.80 0.52 -4.82
CA LEU A 22 12.01 -0.11 -5.34
C LEU A 22 13.23 0.15 -4.45
N SER A 23 13.38 1.39 -3.96
CA SER A 23 14.46 1.71 -3.01
C SER A 23 14.27 1.02 -1.66
N GLY A 24 13.03 0.91 -1.17
CA GLY A 24 12.70 0.15 0.05
C GLY A 24 13.00 -1.34 -0.09
N ALA A 25 12.63 -1.95 -1.22
CA ALA A 25 12.94 -3.35 -1.52
C ALA A 25 14.46 -3.60 -1.65
N ALA A 26 15.22 -2.65 -2.19
CA ALA A 26 16.68 -2.75 -2.21
C ALA A 26 17.26 -2.64 -0.79
N LEU A 27 16.77 -1.70 0.01
CA LEU A 27 17.23 -1.51 1.40
C LEU A 27 16.94 -2.72 2.29
N SER A 28 15.86 -3.45 2.03
CA SER A 28 15.45 -4.60 2.83
C SER A 28 16.39 -5.81 2.74
N ILE A 29 17.36 -5.77 1.82
CA ILE A 29 18.40 -6.81 1.66
C ILE A 29 19.51 -6.63 2.71
N PHE A 30 19.80 -5.39 3.12
CA PHE A 30 20.91 -5.09 4.00
C PHE A 30 20.84 -5.75 5.38
N PRO A 31 19.68 -5.80 6.09
CA PRO A 31 19.61 -6.53 7.36
C PRO A 31 20.04 -7.99 7.25
N THR A 32 19.73 -8.65 6.13
CA THR A 32 20.15 -10.03 5.86
C THR A 32 21.64 -10.11 5.57
N LEU A 33 22.18 -9.19 4.76
CA LEU A 33 23.62 -9.12 4.51
C LEU A 33 24.40 -8.90 5.81
N ASP A 34 23.94 -7.97 6.64
CA ASP A 34 24.56 -7.68 7.94
C ASP A 34 24.53 -8.92 8.85
N ALA A 35 23.39 -9.61 8.93
CA ALA A 35 23.26 -10.80 9.77
C ALA A 35 24.14 -11.97 9.32
N VAL A 36 24.39 -12.11 8.01
CA VAL A 36 25.23 -13.18 7.45
C VAL A 36 26.72 -12.85 7.53
N GLN A 37 27.09 -11.57 7.38
CA GLN A 37 28.48 -11.14 7.36
C GLN A 37 29.04 -10.80 8.75
N ALA A 38 28.19 -10.47 9.72
CA ALA A 38 28.63 -10.06 11.05
C ALA A 38 29.22 -11.24 11.84
N PRO A 39 30.48 -11.13 12.34
CA PRO A 39 31.01 -12.05 13.34
C PRO A 39 30.12 -12.05 14.58
N GLN A 40 29.74 -13.23 15.05
CA GLN A 40 28.81 -13.38 16.16
C GLN A 40 29.57 -13.52 17.48
N ALA A 41 29.15 -12.77 18.50
CA ALA A 41 29.69 -12.91 19.85
C ALA A 41 29.27 -14.25 20.46
N GLY A 42 30.18 -14.87 21.23
CA GLY A 42 29.85 -16.04 22.04
C GLY A 42 28.76 -15.70 23.06
N ALA A 43 27.87 -16.66 23.35
CA ALA A 43 26.70 -16.44 24.22
C ALA A 43 27.05 -15.98 25.64
N THR A 44 28.26 -16.26 26.11
CA THR A 44 28.74 -15.90 27.45
C THR A 44 29.67 -14.70 27.46
N LEU A 45 29.91 -14.05 26.31
CA LEU A 45 30.84 -12.92 26.23
C LEU A 45 30.26 -11.70 26.96
N THR A 46 31.00 -11.17 27.92
CA THR A 46 30.63 -9.97 28.68
C THR A 46 31.14 -8.70 27.99
N VAL A 47 30.48 -7.57 28.26
CA VAL A 47 30.92 -6.27 27.73
C VAL A 47 32.33 -5.94 28.21
N ALA A 48 32.67 -6.28 29.45
CA ALA A 48 34.01 -6.13 30.01
C ALA A 48 35.08 -6.89 29.20
N GLU A 49 34.84 -8.17 28.89
CA GLU A 49 35.80 -8.99 28.13
C GLU A 49 35.97 -8.48 26.70
N LEU A 50 34.86 -8.12 26.03
CA LEU A 50 34.91 -7.53 24.70
C LEU A 50 35.70 -6.22 24.71
N ALA A 51 35.36 -5.31 25.61
CA ALA A 51 36.00 -4.00 25.73
C ALA A 51 37.51 -4.13 26.00
N ALA A 52 37.92 -5.07 26.85
CA ALA A 52 39.32 -5.35 27.11
C ALA A 52 40.07 -5.89 25.87
N ARG A 53 39.45 -6.79 25.09
CA ARG A 53 40.05 -7.31 23.85
C ARG A 53 40.23 -6.23 22.80
N VAL A 54 39.24 -5.35 22.64
CA VAL A 54 39.31 -4.23 21.69
C VAL A 54 40.33 -3.20 22.15
N GLN A 55 40.32 -2.82 23.43
CA GLN A 55 41.27 -1.84 23.98
C GLN A 55 42.73 -2.34 23.89
N ALA A 56 42.96 -3.65 23.99
CA ALA A 56 44.29 -4.23 23.79
C ALA A 56 44.83 -4.05 22.37
N SER A 57 43.94 -4.05 21.35
CA SER A 57 44.30 -3.78 19.96
C SER A 57 44.35 -2.29 19.66
N HIS A 58 43.50 -1.50 20.32
CA HIS A 58 43.30 -0.06 20.09
C HIS A 58 43.30 0.71 21.43
N PRO A 59 44.47 1.16 21.93
CA PRO A 59 44.57 1.80 23.25
C PRO A 59 43.75 3.09 23.40
N GLY A 60 43.54 3.85 22.32
CA GLY A 60 42.73 5.08 22.31
C GLY A 60 41.24 4.85 22.04
N LEU A 61 40.71 3.70 22.46
CA LEU A 61 39.31 3.31 22.27
C LEU A 61 38.36 4.31 22.93
N GLU A 62 37.44 4.86 22.15
CA GLU A 62 36.44 5.82 22.62
C GLU A 62 35.04 5.21 22.69
N GLN A 63 34.71 4.32 21.76
CA GLN A 63 33.35 3.83 21.64
C GLN A 63 33.29 2.42 21.05
N ILE A 64 32.40 1.59 21.58
CA ILE A 64 31.96 0.33 20.99
C ILE A 64 30.47 0.41 20.75
N LYS A 65 29.99 0.05 19.56
CA LYS A 65 28.56 -0.11 19.26
C LYS A 65 28.27 -1.51 18.77
N ARG A 66 27.09 -2.00 19.11
CA ARG A 66 26.56 -3.26 18.59
C ARG A 66 25.27 -2.99 17.81
N ALA A 67 25.31 -3.29 16.52
CA ALA A 67 24.14 -3.19 15.66
C ALA A 67 23.11 -4.31 15.96
N PRO A 68 21.84 -4.13 15.57
CA PRO A 68 20.82 -5.18 15.72
C PRO A 68 21.17 -6.52 15.04
N SER A 69 22.01 -6.51 14.01
CA SER A 69 22.54 -7.71 13.34
C SER A 69 23.55 -8.51 14.19
N GLY A 70 23.99 -7.94 15.32
CA GLY A 70 25.06 -8.48 16.16
C GLY A 70 26.45 -7.98 15.78
N GLN A 71 26.59 -7.24 14.66
CA GLN A 71 27.85 -6.62 14.26
C GLN A 71 28.36 -5.67 15.34
N ILE A 72 29.64 -5.78 15.67
CA ILE A 72 30.32 -4.92 16.63
C ILE A 72 31.26 -3.99 15.88
N SER A 73 31.15 -2.70 16.14
CA SER A 73 32.05 -1.69 15.58
C SER A 73 32.70 -0.90 16.71
N ALA A 74 33.96 -0.53 16.54
CA ALA A 74 34.70 0.29 17.49
C ALA A 74 35.26 1.54 16.81
N TRP A 75 35.36 2.62 17.58
CA TRP A 75 35.98 3.89 17.19
C TRP A 75 37.04 4.26 18.22
N TRP A 76 38.17 4.74 17.73
CA TRP A 76 39.32 5.10 18.56
C TRP A 76 40.09 6.26 17.93
N PHE A 77 41.01 6.83 18.70
CA PHE A 77 42.04 7.72 18.19
C PHE A 77 43.42 7.09 18.34
N ASP A 78 44.22 7.16 17.28
CA ASP A 78 45.67 6.99 17.36
C ASP A 78 46.33 8.37 17.30
N GLY A 79 46.63 8.91 18.48
CA GLY A 79 46.99 10.32 18.63
C GLY A 79 45.86 11.25 18.17
N SER A 80 46.04 11.92 17.03
CA SER A 80 45.01 12.80 16.44
C SER A 80 44.27 12.17 15.25
N GLN A 81 44.57 10.93 14.89
CA GLN A 81 43.93 10.26 13.75
C GLN A 81 42.75 9.42 14.23
N PRO A 82 41.52 9.70 13.78
CA PRO A 82 40.37 8.85 14.09
C PRO A 82 40.46 7.53 13.31
N GLY A 83 40.18 6.43 13.98
CA GLY A 83 40.07 5.09 13.41
C GLY A 83 38.70 4.48 13.68
N SER A 84 38.25 3.60 12.79
CA SER A 84 37.05 2.80 13.01
C SER A 84 37.11 1.46 12.30
N ALA A 85 36.61 0.41 12.93
CA ALA A 85 36.61 -0.94 12.38
C ALA A 85 35.45 -1.79 12.90
N ILE A 86 35.03 -2.75 12.08
CA ILE A 86 34.21 -3.89 12.52
C ILE A 86 35.14 -4.84 13.27
N ILE A 87 34.70 -5.26 14.44
CA ILE A 87 35.48 -6.05 15.39
C ILE A 87 34.98 -7.49 15.39
N ASP A 88 35.92 -8.44 15.34
CA ASP A 88 35.64 -9.83 15.72
C ASP A 88 35.53 -9.94 17.26
N PRO A 89 34.35 -10.25 17.81
CA PRO A 89 34.15 -10.34 19.26
C PRO A 89 35.00 -11.41 19.94
N ALA A 90 35.41 -12.46 19.22
CA ALA A 90 36.23 -13.52 19.79
C ALA A 90 37.66 -13.04 20.06
N THR A 91 38.21 -12.22 19.16
CA THR A 91 39.63 -11.84 19.18
C THR A 91 39.89 -10.38 19.52
N GLY A 92 38.91 -9.48 19.34
CA GLY A 92 39.07 -8.04 19.46
C GLY A 92 39.80 -7.39 18.28
N ARG A 93 40.00 -8.12 17.18
CA ARG A 93 40.72 -7.64 15.98
C ARG A 93 39.79 -7.11 14.91
N ASP A 94 40.36 -6.29 14.03
CA ASP A 94 39.67 -5.69 12.90
C ASP A 94 39.39 -6.73 11.81
N VAL A 95 38.14 -6.78 11.36
CA VAL A 95 37.71 -7.64 10.25
C VAL A 95 37.19 -6.87 9.04
N GLY A 96 37.02 -5.55 9.16
CA GLY A 96 36.55 -4.69 8.09
C GLY A 96 36.39 -3.24 8.53
N SER A 97 36.05 -2.35 7.60
CA SER A 97 35.77 -0.95 7.91
C SER A 97 34.40 -0.79 8.57
N ALA A 98 34.30 0.05 9.60
CA ALA A 98 33.04 0.47 10.20
C ALA A 98 32.38 1.65 9.47
N ASP A 99 33.00 2.14 8.38
CA ASP A 99 32.45 3.23 7.59
C ASP A 99 31.12 2.82 6.96
N PRO A 100 30.10 3.71 6.95
CA PRO A 100 28.82 3.36 6.37
C PRO A 100 28.94 3.14 4.85
N ASP A 101 28.43 2.00 4.38
CA ASP A 101 28.38 1.61 2.97
C ASP A 101 27.80 2.76 2.09
N PRO A 102 28.57 3.27 1.10
CA PRO A 102 28.14 4.35 0.21
C PRO A 102 26.83 4.03 -0.53
N VAL A 103 26.63 2.79 -0.95
CA VAL A 103 25.42 2.36 -1.68
C VAL A 103 24.22 2.36 -0.74
N ARG A 104 24.38 1.80 0.46
CA ARG A 104 23.35 1.84 1.51
C ARG A 104 22.97 3.27 1.87
N ARG A 105 23.95 4.15 2.05
CA ARG A 105 23.73 5.56 2.35
C ARG A 105 22.95 6.24 1.22
N TRP A 106 23.38 6.04 -0.03
CA TRP A 106 22.71 6.58 -1.20
C TRP A 106 21.25 6.11 -1.30
N LEU A 107 20.99 4.81 -1.14
CA LEU A 107 19.65 4.23 -1.14
C LEU A 107 18.79 4.77 0.00
N THR A 108 19.37 4.95 1.19
CA THR A 108 18.66 5.50 2.36
C THR A 108 18.26 6.95 2.11
N THR A 109 19.14 7.76 1.55
CA THR A 109 18.82 9.15 1.17
C THR A 109 17.76 9.20 0.08
N LEU A 110 17.83 8.34 -0.94
CA LEU A 110 16.79 8.23 -1.96
C LEU A 110 15.43 7.88 -1.34
N HIS A 111 15.38 6.85 -0.49
CA HIS A 111 14.13 6.36 0.10
C HIS A 111 13.50 7.35 1.07
N ARG A 112 14.31 7.95 1.95
CA ARG A 112 13.84 8.82 3.03
C ARG A 112 13.55 10.24 2.57
N SER A 113 14.32 10.77 1.63
CA SER A 113 14.23 12.17 1.24
C SER A 113 14.37 12.44 -0.25
N LEU A 114 14.49 11.43 -1.12
CA LEU A 114 14.61 11.63 -2.57
C LEU A 114 15.71 12.64 -2.97
N PHE A 115 16.75 12.79 -2.14
CA PHE A 115 17.80 13.82 -2.27
C PHE A 115 17.32 15.29 -2.17
N MET A 116 16.13 15.55 -1.63
CA MET A 116 15.51 16.87 -1.53
C MET A 116 15.39 17.39 -0.08
N GLY A 117 16.20 16.87 0.85
CA GLY A 117 16.18 17.28 2.26
C GLY A 117 14.78 17.14 2.88
N ASP A 118 14.31 18.18 3.57
CA ASP A 118 13.01 18.17 4.26
C ASP A 118 11.81 18.15 3.30
N GLY A 119 11.90 18.83 2.15
CA GLY A 119 10.86 18.75 1.12
C GLY A 119 10.70 17.32 0.58
N GLY A 120 11.82 16.61 0.50
CA GLY A 120 11.85 15.19 0.19
C GLY A 120 11.23 14.29 1.24
N ARG A 121 11.49 14.57 2.53
CA ARG A 121 10.87 13.85 3.65
C ARG A 121 9.36 14.03 3.66
N LEU A 122 8.87 15.26 3.45
CA LEU A 122 7.43 15.54 3.29
C LEU A 122 6.83 14.80 2.09
N THR A 123 7.57 14.70 0.99
CA THR A 123 7.15 13.92 -0.19
C THR A 123 7.05 12.43 0.13
N ALA A 124 8.03 11.87 0.86
CA ALA A 124 8.00 10.49 1.31
C ALA A 124 6.82 10.23 2.28
N THR A 125 6.55 11.14 3.22
CA THR A 125 5.37 11.07 4.11
C THR A 125 4.06 11.10 3.32
N THR A 126 3.95 11.95 2.30
CA THR A 126 2.80 11.98 1.39
C THR A 126 2.64 10.65 0.65
N GLY A 127 3.75 10.07 0.19
CA GLY A 127 3.78 8.72 -0.40
C GLY A 127 3.31 7.63 0.57
N ALA A 128 3.76 7.67 1.82
CA ALA A 128 3.34 6.72 2.86
C ALA A 128 1.85 6.83 3.16
N LEU A 129 1.31 8.05 3.30
CA LEU A 129 -0.12 8.29 3.49
C LEU A 129 -0.94 7.78 2.30
N ALA A 130 -0.49 8.07 1.08
CA ALA A 130 -1.14 7.58 -0.12
C ALA A 130 -1.12 6.05 -0.18
N MET A 131 0.01 5.40 0.15
CA MET A 131 0.12 3.95 0.20
C MET A 131 -0.86 3.35 1.22
N LEU A 132 -1.01 3.95 2.40
CA LEU A 132 -1.98 3.51 3.41
C LEU A 132 -3.42 3.56 2.86
N VAL A 133 -3.81 4.69 2.26
CA VAL A 133 -5.14 4.85 1.64
C VAL A 133 -5.34 3.85 0.49
N LEU A 134 -4.32 3.63 -0.33
CA LEU A 134 -4.35 2.68 -1.44
C LEU A 134 -4.47 1.24 -0.96
N ALA A 135 -3.75 0.85 0.08
CA ALA A 135 -3.79 -0.49 0.66
C ALA A 135 -5.16 -0.77 1.29
N ILE A 136 -5.71 0.15 2.07
CA ILE A 136 -7.06 0.01 2.68
C ILE A 136 -8.13 -0.03 1.59
N SER A 137 -8.14 0.94 0.68
CA SER A 137 -9.13 0.98 -0.40
C SER A 137 -8.99 -0.22 -1.34
N GLY A 138 -7.77 -0.67 -1.62
CA GLY A 138 -7.45 -1.84 -2.40
C GLY A 138 -7.99 -3.12 -1.76
N ALA A 139 -7.80 -3.31 -0.46
CA ALA A 139 -8.36 -4.45 0.27
C ALA A 139 -9.89 -4.51 0.16
N VAL A 140 -10.56 -3.38 0.35
CA VAL A 140 -12.02 -3.29 0.19
C VAL A 140 -12.45 -3.63 -1.24
N LEU A 141 -11.71 -3.15 -2.25
CA LEU A 141 -12.01 -3.45 -3.66
C LEU A 141 -11.76 -4.92 -4.03
N VAL A 142 -10.70 -5.53 -3.50
CA VAL A 142 -10.41 -6.96 -3.64
C VAL A 142 -11.56 -7.77 -3.06
N SER A 143 -11.94 -7.51 -1.80
CA SER A 143 -13.06 -8.18 -1.13
C SER A 143 -14.36 -8.07 -1.92
N ARG A 144 -14.72 -6.87 -2.41
CA ARG A 144 -15.90 -6.70 -3.27
C ARG A 144 -15.81 -7.45 -4.59
N ARG A 145 -14.61 -7.54 -5.18
CA ARG A 145 -14.40 -8.22 -6.46
C ARG A 145 -14.44 -9.74 -6.34
N THR A 146 -13.97 -10.30 -5.24
CA THR A 146 -13.97 -11.75 -4.98
C THR A 146 -15.28 -12.27 -4.40
N GLY A 147 -16.16 -11.35 -4.02
CA GLY A 147 -17.46 -11.65 -3.45
C GLY A 147 -17.44 -11.91 -1.95
N GLY A 148 -16.72 -11.04 -1.22
CA GLY A 148 -16.61 -11.02 0.23
C GLY A 148 -15.26 -11.49 0.76
N TRP A 149 -15.00 -11.16 2.04
CA TRP A 149 -13.74 -11.45 2.74
C TRP A 149 -13.44 -12.95 2.87
N ARG A 150 -14.47 -13.78 3.01
CA ARG A 150 -14.31 -15.26 3.06
C ARG A 150 -13.82 -15.85 1.74
N ARG A 151 -13.95 -15.10 0.64
CA ARG A 151 -13.56 -15.52 -0.72
C ARG A 151 -12.30 -14.81 -1.21
N TRP A 152 -11.49 -14.26 -0.32
CA TRP A 152 -10.28 -13.48 -0.64
C TRP A 152 -9.34 -14.16 -1.67
N PHE A 153 -9.21 -15.48 -1.60
CA PHE A 153 -8.38 -16.29 -2.51
C PHE A 153 -9.16 -16.99 -3.63
N ALA A 154 -10.42 -16.61 -3.87
CA ALA A 154 -11.22 -17.18 -4.97
C ALA A 154 -10.60 -16.87 -6.34
N ARG A 155 -10.83 -17.77 -7.31
CA ARG A 155 -10.26 -17.67 -8.65
C ARG A 155 -10.76 -16.41 -9.37
N LEU A 156 -9.82 -15.56 -9.77
CA LEU A 156 -10.14 -14.33 -10.49
C LEU A 156 -10.32 -14.57 -11.99
N ARG A 157 -11.34 -13.92 -12.56
CA ARG A 157 -11.63 -13.89 -14.00
C ARG A 157 -11.48 -12.47 -14.55
N GLY A 158 -11.37 -12.37 -15.88
CA GLY A 158 -11.29 -11.10 -16.62
C GLY A 158 -9.91 -10.80 -17.22
N PRO A 159 -9.70 -9.55 -17.68
CA PRO A 159 -8.48 -9.15 -18.38
C PRO A 159 -7.22 -9.38 -17.54
N TRP A 160 -6.10 -9.72 -18.21
CA TRP A 160 -4.83 -10.03 -17.56
C TRP A 160 -4.36 -8.96 -16.57
N ALA A 161 -4.32 -7.69 -16.99
CA ALA A 161 -3.81 -6.60 -16.13
C ALA A 161 -4.62 -6.45 -14.84
N GLY A 162 -5.95 -6.51 -14.96
CA GLY A 162 -6.85 -6.44 -13.80
C GLY A 162 -6.74 -7.66 -12.89
N ARG A 163 -6.53 -8.86 -13.44
CA ARG A 163 -6.29 -10.07 -12.63
C ARG A 163 -4.97 -9.96 -11.87
N LEU A 164 -3.87 -9.68 -12.57
CA LEU A 164 -2.54 -9.56 -11.98
C LEU A 164 -2.51 -8.49 -10.88
N HIS A 165 -3.15 -7.33 -11.10
CA HIS A 165 -3.26 -6.28 -10.09
C HIS A 165 -3.88 -6.80 -8.79
N THR A 166 -5.01 -7.52 -8.87
CA THR A 166 -5.70 -8.05 -7.69
C THR A 166 -4.94 -9.22 -7.05
N GLU A 167 -4.32 -10.08 -7.84
CA GLU A 167 -3.49 -11.21 -7.38
C GLU A 167 -2.28 -10.74 -6.56
N ILE A 168 -1.57 -9.71 -7.04
CA ILE A 168 -0.43 -9.14 -6.30
C ILE A 168 -0.93 -8.36 -5.09
N ALA A 169 -1.98 -7.55 -5.24
CA ALA A 169 -2.50 -6.72 -4.16
C ALA A 169 -2.92 -7.56 -2.94
N ARG A 170 -3.56 -8.71 -3.17
CA ARG A 170 -4.11 -9.53 -2.07
C ARG A 170 -3.03 -10.13 -1.16
N VAL A 171 -1.81 -10.28 -1.66
CA VAL A 171 -0.65 -10.78 -0.93
C VAL A 171 0.14 -9.60 -0.35
N ALA A 172 0.44 -8.59 -1.17
CA ALA A 172 1.25 -7.45 -0.78
C ALA A 172 0.59 -6.55 0.28
N VAL A 173 -0.75 -6.51 0.34
CA VAL A 173 -1.48 -5.54 1.18
C VAL A 173 -1.06 -5.55 2.64
N LEU A 174 -0.76 -6.70 3.25
CA LEU A 174 -0.36 -6.76 4.65
C LEU A 174 1.00 -6.08 4.89
N GLY A 175 1.98 -6.37 4.03
CA GLY A 175 3.30 -5.74 4.11
C GLY A 175 3.24 -4.24 3.81
N LEU A 176 2.41 -3.83 2.85
CA LEU A 176 2.21 -2.42 2.50
C LEU A 176 1.49 -1.62 3.60
N LEU A 177 0.50 -2.23 4.27
CA LEU A 177 -0.14 -1.62 5.44
C LEU A 177 0.86 -1.43 6.57
N LEU A 178 1.61 -2.49 6.94
CA LEU A 178 2.61 -2.39 7.99
C LEU A 178 3.65 -1.32 7.67
N SER A 179 4.24 -1.36 6.47
CA SER A 179 5.29 -0.44 6.05
C SER A 179 4.81 1.02 5.98
N SER A 180 3.58 1.26 5.53
CA SER A 180 3.03 2.63 5.45
C SER A 180 2.69 3.19 6.82
N VAL A 181 2.14 2.38 7.74
CA VAL A 181 1.87 2.81 9.12
C VAL A 181 3.16 3.12 9.86
N THR A 182 4.18 2.25 9.75
CA THR A 182 5.47 2.48 10.41
C THR A 182 6.23 3.67 9.80
N ALA A 183 6.16 3.87 8.48
CA ALA A 183 6.73 5.06 7.83
C ALA A 183 6.07 6.37 8.30
N LEU A 184 4.75 6.37 8.50
CA LEU A 184 4.02 7.53 8.99
C LEU A 184 4.38 7.84 10.45
N TRP A 185 4.56 6.81 11.28
CA TRP A 185 5.04 7.00 12.65
C TRP A 185 6.46 7.59 12.67
N MET A 186 7.41 7.01 11.93
CA MET A 186 8.77 7.55 11.85
C MET A 186 8.81 8.97 11.27
N SER A 187 7.89 9.30 10.37
CA SER A 187 7.71 10.68 9.87
C SER A 187 7.20 11.60 10.97
N ALA A 188 6.23 11.16 11.78
CA ALA A 188 5.70 11.94 12.90
C ALA A 188 6.77 12.26 13.94
N GLU A 189 7.68 11.32 14.24
CA GLU A 189 8.86 11.59 15.07
C GLU A 189 9.82 12.57 14.39
N THR A 190 10.10 12.38 13.09
CA THR A 190 11.02 13.24 12.32
C THR A 190 10.56 14.70 12.26
N PHE A 191 9.24 14.94 12.23
CA PHE A 191 8.64 16.28 12.22
C PHE A 191 8.18 16.74 13.61
N GLU A 192 8.60 16.05 14.68
CA GLU A 192 8.30 16.41 16.08
C GLU A 192 6.78 16.51 16.38
N ILE A 193 5.94 15.84 15.59
CA ILE A 193 4.50 15.69 15.87
C ILE A 193 4.30 14.76 17.06
N VAL A 194 5.16 13.74 17.17
CA VAL A 194 5.27 12.85 18.33
C VAL A 194 6.68 13.01 18.88
N THR A 195 6.78 13.51 20.11
CA THR A 195 8.07 13.72 20.78
C THR A 195 8.34 12.56 21.74
N ILE A 196 9.43 11.84 21.49
CA ILE A 196 9.94 10.80 22.38
C ILE A 196 11.27 11.32 22.90
N GLU A 197 11.30 11.67 24.19
CA GLU A 197 12.53 12.15 24.82
C GLU A 197 13.61 11.07 24.72
N ALA A 198 14.80 11.47 24.30
CA ALA A 198 15.96 10.60 24.35
C ALA A 198 16.24 10.24 25.81
N ALA A 199 16.70 9.01 26.07
CA ALA A 199 17.15 8.65 27.41
C ALA A 199 18.30 9.60 27.79
N SER A 200 18.14 10.28 28.92
CA SER A 200 19.06 11.27 29.45
C SER A 200 19.11 11.11 30.96
N LEU A 201 20.27 10.70 31.45
CA LEU A 201 20.55 10.59 32.87
C LEU A 201 21.16 11.90 33.37
N GLU A 202 20.65 12.39 34.50
CA GLU A 202 21.34 13.44 35.25
C GLU A 202 22.74 12.96 35.65
N ALA A 203 23.72 13.87 35.60
CA ALA A 203 25.07 13.55 36.00
C ALA A 203 25.08 13.16 37.50
N PRO A 204 25.74 12.07 37.88
CA PRO A 204 25.75 11.62 39.27
C PRO A 204 26.42 12.66 40.16
N ALA A 205 25.85 12.88 41.35
CA ALA A 205 26.33 13.89 42.29
C ALA A 205 27.73 13.58 42.88
N GLN A 206 28.16 12.32 42.81
CA GLN A 206 29.48 11.88 43.27
C GLN A 206 30.10 10.92 42.26
N VAL A 207 31.30 11.26 41.81
CA VAL A 207 32.20 10.41 41.01
C VAL A 207 33.44 10.15 41.85
N SER A 208 34.02 8.95 41.77
CA SER A 208 35.16 8.57 42.62
C SER A 208 36.40 9.43 42.40
N GLY A 209 36.52 10.08 41.23
CA GLY A 209 37.70 10.83 40.81
C GLY A 209 38.94 9.94 40.59
N ARG A 210 38.73 8.63 40.51
CA ARG A 210 39.77 7.63 40.24
C ARG A 210 39.55 7.07 38.84
N ALA A 211 40.62 6.73 38.15
CA ALA A 211 40.57 6.11 36.83
C ALA A 211 41.59 4.97 36.74
N GLY A 212 41.49 4.14 35.70
CA GLY A 212 42.45 3.09 35.40
C GLY A 212 42.15 1.73 36.04
N LEU A 213 40.94 1.51 36.56
CA LEU A 213 40.49 0.15 36.88
C LEU A 213 40.47 -0.69 35.59
N ALA A 214 40.96 -1.92 35.66
CA ALA A 214 40.92 -2.80 34.49
C ALA A 214 39.47 -3.09 34.09
N LEU A 215 39.15 -3.05 32.79
CA LEU A 215 37.79 -3.26 32.27
C LEU A 215 37.20 -4.60 32.73
N THR A 216 38.02 -5.65 32.81
CA THR A 216 37.64 -6.99 33.30
C THR A 216 37.40 -7.08 34.81
N GLN A 217 37.68 -6.01 35.56
CA GLN A 217 37.38 -5.91 37.00
C GLN A 217 36.14 -5.03 37.27
N MET A 218 35.60 -4.37 36.25
CA MET A 218 34.41 -3.54 36.38
C MET A 218 33.17 -4.43 36.52
N ALA A 219 32.59 -4.46 37.72
CA ALA A 219 31.45 -5.32 38.03
C ALA A 219 30.25 -5.06 37.10
N ALA A 220 29.95 -3.78 36.80
CA ALA A 220 28.85 -3.41 35.92
C ALA A 220 29.03 -3.93 34.47
N LEU A 221 30.25 -3.84 33.93
CA LEU A 221 30.54 -4.31 32.57
C LEU A 221 30.63 -5.84 32.49
N ASN A 222 31.09 -6.51 33.55
CA ASN A 222 31.10 -7.98 33.62
C ASN A 222 29.70 -8.56 33.75
N ALA A 223 28.80 -7.89 34.48
CA ALA A 223 27.42 -8.33 34.65
C ALA A 223 26.59 -8.18 33.37
N THR A 224 27.08 -7.41 32.38
CA THR A 224 26.34 -7.11 31.15
C THR A 224 26.78 -8.03 30.00
N PRO A 225 25.88 -8.86 29.45
CA PRO A 225 26.18 -9.65 28.26
C PRO A 225 26.34 -8.76 27.01
N VAL A 226 27.27 -9.11 26.11
CA VAL A 226 27.42 -8.38 24.82
C VAL A 226 26.14 -8.43 23.98
N ALA A 227 25.31 -9.47 24.15
CA ALA A 227 24.03 -9.57 23.45
C ALA A 227 23.06 -8.42 23.79
N GLU A 228 23.12 -7.88 25.01
CA GLU A 228 22.29 -6.76 25.48
C GLU A 228 22.90 -5.40 25.13
N LEU A 229 24.19 -5.35 24.77
CA LEU A 229 24.90 -4.12 24.44
C LEU A 229 24.29 -3.42 23.21
N ARG A 230 24.13 -2.10 23.32
CA ARG A 230 23.88 -1.19 22.19
C ARG A 230 25.09 -0.28 21.96
N GLU A 231 25.59 0.31 23.02
CA GLU A 231 26.72 1.25 22.99
C GLU A 231 27.46 1.24 24.32
N LEU A 232 28.79 1.28 24.27
CA LEU A 232 29.66 1.60 25.38
C LEU A 232 30.55 2.76 24.95
N SER A 233 30.44 3.89 25.64
CA SER A 233 31.32 5.05 25.45
C SER A 233 32.30 5.14 26.62
N PHE A 234 33.56 5.41 26.30
CA PHE A 234 34.68 5.48 27.23
C PHE A 234 34.88 6.91 27.72
N PRO A 235 35.39 7.10 28.95
CA PRO A 235 35.73 8.43 29.46
C PRO A 235 36.89 9.05 28.67
N ALA A 236 36.88 10.36 28.53
CA ALA A 236 37.93 11.12 27.89
C ALA A 236 39.30 10.87 28.56
N PRO A 237 40.38 10.66 27.77
CA PRO A 237 41.70 10.43 28.32
C PRO A 237 42.15 11.59 29.23
N GLY A 238 42.48 11.25 30.48
CA GLY A 238 42.98 12.23 31.46
C GLY A 238 41.89 13.02 32.20
N ASP A 239 40.60 12.74 31.96
CA ASP A 239 39.51 13.27 32.78
C ASP A 239 39.00 12.20 33.77
N PRO A 240 39.39 12.27 35.06
CA PRO A 240 38.95 11.31 36.06
C PRO A 240 37.50 11.54 36.55
N GLN A 241 36.83 12.61 36.09
CA GLN A 241 35.42 12.89 36.37
C GLN A 241 34.50 12.36 35.26
N ASP A 242 35.04 12.08 34.08
CA ASP A 242 34.26 11.52 32.98
C ASP A 242 33.94 10.05 33.23
N LEU A 243 32.79 9.61 32.72
CA LEU A 243 32.19 8.33 33.07
C LEU A 243 32.06 7.42 31.85
N PHE A 244 32.10 6.13 32.09
CA PHE A 244 31.61 5.20 31.07
C PHE A 244 30.10 5.36 30.91
N THR A 245 29.64 5.46 29.66
CA THR A 245 28.21 5.41 29.36
C THR A 245 27.87 4.06 28.75
N LEU A 246 27.09 3.26 29.46
CA LEU A 246 26.61 1.95 29.02
C LEU A 246 25.16 2.07 28.56
N ARG A 247 24.87 1.71 27.31
CA ARG A 247 23.51 1.61 26.77
C ARG A 247 23.23 0.17 26.37
N THR A 248 22.09 -0.36 26.83
CA THR A 248 21.59 -1.69 26.50
C THR A 248 20.22 -1.62 25.83
N ASP A 249 19.64 -2.77 25.50
CA ASP A 249 18.24 -2.89 25.06
C ASP A 249 17.21 -2.65 26.17
N ARG A 250 17.66 -2.48 27.43
CA ARG A 250 16.82 -2.17 28.59
C ARG A 250 16.88 -0.73 29.03
N GLY A 251 18.00 -0.05 28.82
CA GLY A 251 18.22 1.27 29.41
C GLY A 251 19.61 1.82 29.16
N MET A 252 19.94 2.88 29.87
CA MET A 252 21.28 3.44 29.91
C MET A 252 21.73 3.69 31.33
N GLY A 253 23.05 3.71 31.54
CA GLY A 253 23.65 3.94 32.85
C GLY A 253 25.06 4.49 32.77
N TYR A 254 25.51 5.08 33.88
CA TYR A 254 26.88 5.55 34.06
C TYR A 254 27.67 4.58 34.94
N VAL A 255 28.89 4.24 34.52
CA VAL A 255 29.80 3.38 35.28
C VAL A 255 31.04 4.18 35.68
N ASP A 256 31.41 4.11 36.95
CA ASP A 256 32.56 4.80 37.50
C ASP A 256 33.88 4.18 36.99
N PRO A 257 34.81 4.98 36.44
CA PRO A 257 36.05 4.46 35.84
C PRO A 257 37.07 3.92 36.85
N GLY A 258 36.93 4.26 38.14
CA GLY A 258 37.84 3.88 39.20
C GLY A 258 37.33 2.73 40.07
N THR A 259 36.02 2.65 40.30
CA THR A 259 35.41 1.58 41.11
C THR A 259 34.72 0.51 40.28
N GLY A 260 34.35 0.81 39.02
CA GLY A 260 33.63 -0.11 38.14
C GLY A 260 32.18 -0.36 38.55
N THR A 261 31.64 0.46 39.46
CA THR A 261 30.26 0.38 39.95
C THR A 261 29.31 1.18 39.06
N LEU A 262 28.10 0.67 38.87
CA LEU A 262 27.02 1.41 38.22
C LEU A 262 26.53 2.52 39.15
N LEU A 263 26.68 3.78 38.73
CA LEU A 263 26.32 4.97 39.52
C LEU A 263 24.88 5.42 39.31
N ALA A 264 24.36 5.26 38.09
CA ALA A 264 23.01 5.64 37.73
C ALA A 264 22.48 4.72 36.63
N TRP A 265 21.17 4.50 36.61
CA TRP A 265 20.48 3.69 35.60
C TRP A 265 19.10 4.29 35.30
N GLN A 266 18.74 4.33 34.02
CA GLN A 266 17.42 4.70 33.54
C GLN A 266 16.94 3.63 32.56
N ASP A 267 15.82 2.98 32.88
CA ASP A 267 15.14 2.08 31.97
C ASP A 267 14.55 2.85 30.78
N LEU A 268 14.46 2.18 29.63
CA LEU A 268 13.80 2.73 28.46
C LEU A 268 12.30 2.94 28.75
N SER A 269 11.79 4.08 28.34
CA SER A 269 10.36 4.36 28.43
C SER A 269 9.58 3.52 27.41
N PHE A 270 8.28 3.36 27.66
CA PHE A 270 7.39 2.70 26.69
C PHE A 270 7.48 3.33 25.29
N GLY A 271 7.58 4.66 25.21
CA GLY A 271 7.71 5.38 23.95
C GLY A 271 8.98 4.99 23.19
N GLN A 272 10.11 4.89 23.88
CA GLN A 272 11.39 4.48 23.29
C GLN A 272 11.33 3.05 22.77
N HIS A 273 10.81 2.11 23.55
CA HIS A 273 10.60 0.72 23.10
C HIS A 273 9.68 0.63 21.89
N LEU A 274 8.60 1.41 21.86
CA LEU A 274 7.69 1.47 20.71
C LEU A 274 8.39 2.01 19.47
N SER A 275 9.18 3.08 19.60
CA SER A 275 9.95 3.68 18.49
C SER A 275 10.97 2.69 17.92
N GLU A 276 11.75 2.02 18.77
CA GLU A 276 12.70 1.00 18.34
C GLU A 276 12.00 -0.17 17.64
N THR A 277 10.86 -0.61 18.17
CA THR A 277 10.05 -1.67 17.56
C THR A 277 9.54 -1.25 16.18
N ILE A 278 9.06 -0.01 16.04
CA ILE A 278 8.57 0.52 14.77
C ILE A 278 9.69 0.66 13.76
N ALA A 279 10.87 1.14 14.18
CA ALA A 279 12.06 1.22 13.33
C ALA A 279 12.47 -0.18 12.84
N MET A 280 12.46 -1.20 13.71
CA MET A 280 12.71 -2.59 13.32
C MET A 280 11.65 -3.10 12.33
N LEU A 281 10.37 -2.88 12.62
CA LEU A 281 9.26 -3.32 11.75
C LEU A 281 9.28 -2.65 10.38
N HIS A 282 9.80 -1.42 10.26
CA HIS A 282 9.92 -0.73 8.99
C HIS A 282 11.18 -1.12 8.20
N THR A 283 12.33 -1.17 8.88
CA THR A 283 13.64 -1.35 8.24
C THR A 283 14.07 -2.81 8.12
N GLY A 284 13.47 -3.71 8.91
CA GLY A 284 13.89 -5.10 9.06
C GLY A 284 15.18 -5.28 9.87
N GLN A 285 15.74 -4.22 10.47
CA GLN A 285 16.99 -4.29 11.23
C GLN A 285 16.85 -5.18 12.47
N GLY A 286 17.69 -6.20 12.60
CA GLY A 286 17.57 -7.23 13.64
C GLY A 286 16.51 -8.30 13.35
N ALA A 287 15.78 -8.20 12.22
CA ALA A 287 14.76 -9.15 11.80
C ALA A 287 14.88 -9.44 10.29
N ALA A 288 16.00 -10.05 9.88
CA ALA A 288 16.37 -10.27 8.48
C ALA A 288 15.25 -10.89 7.62
N VAL A 289 14.57 -11.93 8.14
CA VAL A 289 13.45 -12.59 7.44
C VAL A 289 12.28 -11.63 7.22
N LEU A 290 11.95 -10.81 8.22
CA LEU A 290 10.92 -9.78 8.09
C LEU A 290 11.32 -8.76 7.01
N GLY A 291 12.58 -8.30 7.00
CA GLY A 291 13.11 -7.42 5.96
C GLY A 291 12.88 -7.99 4.56
N LEU A 292 13.27 -9.25 4.31
CA LEU A 292 13.06 -9.90 3.01
C LEU A 292 11.58 -10.01 2.62
N ILE A 293 10.71 -10.36 3.59
CA ILE A 293 9.25 -10.43 3.35
C ILE A 293 8.73 -9.05 2.95
N LEU A 294 9.08 -8.00 3.68
CA LEU A 294 8.63 -6.64 3.39
C LEU A 294 9.16 -6.13 2.04
N GLY A 295 10.42 -6.44 1.71
CA GLY A 295 10.98 -6.14 0.40
C GLY A 295 10.23 -6.82 -0.74
N LEU A 296 9.90 -8.11 -0.58
CA LEU A 296 9.12 -8.84 -1.57
C LEU A 296 7.72 -8.25 -1.74
N MET A 297 7.05 -7.86 -0.65
CA MET A 297 5.75 -7.20 -0.73
C MET A 297 5.85 -5.82 -1.39
N ALA A 298 6.93 -5.07 -1.12
CA ALA A 298 7.20 -3.77 -1.75
C ALA A 298 7.44 -3.90 -3.26
N LEU A 299 8.09 -4.97 -3.73
CA LEU A 299 8.24 -5.25 -5.18
C LEU A 299 6.89 -5.47 -5.89
N GLY A 300 5.82 -5.75 -5.15
CA GLY A 300 4.46 -5.74 -5.69
C GLY A 300 4.03 -4.36 -6.20
N VAL A 301 4.50 -3.27 -5.61
CA VAL A 301 4.07 -1.89 -5.94
C VAL A 301 4.40 -1.49 -7.38
N PRO A 302 5.61 -1.70 -7.92
CA PRO A 302 5.88 -1.53 -9.35
C PRO A 302 4.86 -2.21 -10.26
N VAL A 303 4.53 -3.48 -9.96
CA VAL A 303 3.55 -4.25 -10.75
C VAL A 303 2.15 -3.65 -10.59
N LEU A 304 1.76 -3.26 -9.37
CA LEU A 304 0.47 -2.62 -9.09
C LEU A 304 0.34 -1.26 -9.79
N ALA A 305 1.40 -0.46 -9.82
CA ALA A 305 1.43 0.84 -10.50
C ALA A 305 1.23 0.65 -12.02
N VAL A 306 2.01 -0.23 -12.64
CA VAL A 306 1.91 -0.51 -14.08
C VAL A 306 0.54 -1.09 -14.44
N THR A 307 0.09 -2.13 -13.72
CA THR A 307 -1.21 -2.76 -13.97
C THR A 307 -2.38 -1.82 -13.68
N GLY A 308 -2.25 -0.92 -12.70
CA GLY A 308 -3.21 0.15 -12.41
C GLY A 308 -3.36 1.14 -13.57
N VAL A 309 -2.25 1.58 -14.16
CA VAL A 309 -2.25 2.43 -15.37
C VAL A 309 -2.86 1.69 -16.56
N LEU A 310 -2.47 0.44 -16.79
CA LEU A 310 -2.98 -0.38 -17.90
C LEU A 310 -4.50 -0.61 -17.78
N THR A 311 -5.00 -0.92 -16.59
CA THR A 311 -6.45 -1.09 -16.35
C THR A 311 -7.23 0.21 -16.55
N TRP A 312 -6.66 1.34 -16.12
CA TRP A 312 -7.26 2.66 -16.34
C TRP A 312 -7.29 3.04 -17.83
N LEU A 313 -6.20 2.81 -18.57
CA LEU A 313 -6.14 3.04 -20.01
C LEU A 313 -7.13 2.14 -20.77
N ALA A 314 -7.21 0.86 -20.41
CA ALA A 314 -8.16 -0.07 -20.99
C ALA A 314 -9.61 0.38 -20.77
N GLY A 315 -9.97 0.77 -19.55
CA GLY A 315 -11.31 1.28 -19.24
C GLY A 315 -11.65 2.60 -19.96
N ARG A 316 -10.66 3.46 -20.21
CA ARG A 316 -10.85 4.66 -21.05
C ARG A 316 -11.09 4.31 -22.52
N ARG A 317 -10.31 3.38 -23.07
CA ARG A 317 -10.43 2.94 -24.48
C ARG A 317 -11.69 2.12 -24.74
N ALA A 318 -12.17 1.38 -23.75
CA ALA A 318 -13.39 0.58 -23.85
C ALA A 318 -14.67 1.42 -23.90
N ARG A 319 -14.60 2.73 -23.65
CA ARG A 319 -15.73 3.64 -23.90
C ARG A 319 -15.74 4.01 -25.40
N PRO A 320 -16.71 3.54 -26.17
CA PRO A 320 -16.82 3.91 -27.58
C PRO A 320 -17.09 5.42 -27.69
N GLN A 321 -16.53 6.06 -28.72
CA GLN A 321 -17.03 7.36 -29.14
C GLN A 321 -18.43 7.16 -29.75
N LEU A 322 -19.42 7.69 -29.06
CA LEU A 322 -20.79 7.74 -29.55
C LEU A 322 -20.87 8.84 -30.62
N LYS A 323 -20.57 8.50 -31.87
CA LYS A 323 -20.87 9.36 -33.03
C LYS A 323 -22.37 9.62 -33.07
N ASP A 324 -22.81 10.79 -33.51
CA ASP A 324 -24.24 11.14 -33.72
C ASP A 324 -25.18 10.84 -32.54
N ASN A 325 -24.71 11.10 -31.33
CA ASN A 325 -25.53 11.03 -30.13
C ASN A 325 -26.49 12.23 -30.11
N ALA A 326 -27.80 11.99 -30.16
CA ALA A 326 -28.79 13.06 -30.19
C ALA A 326 -28.76 13.91 -28.91
N GLN A 327 -29.24 15.15 -28.98
CA GLN A 327 -29.41 15.97 -27.77
C GLN A 327 -30.48 15.35 -26.86
N ALA A 328 -30.23 15.33 -25.55
CA ALA A 328 -31.14 14.74 -24.56
C ALA A 328 -32.60 15.22 -24.69
N ALA A 329 -32.82 16.49 -25.04
CA ALA A 329 -34.15 17.08 -25.16
C ALA A 329 -34.91 16.68 -26.42
N GLN A 330 -34.21 16.15 -27.44
CA GLN A 330 -34.74 15.82 -28.77
C GLN A 330 -34.74 14.31 -29.06
N ALA A 331 -34.27 13.51 -28.11
CA ALA A 331 -34.17 12.07 -28.29
C ALA A 331 -35.50 11.38 -27.97
N GLU A 332 -35.94 10.53 -28.89
CA GLU A 332 -37.12 9.69 -28.71
C GLU A 332 -36.77 8.44 -27.89
N THR A 333 -35.56 7.92 -28.05
CA THR A 333 -35.04 6.80 -27.26
C THR A 333 -33.87 7.24 -26.40
N VAL A 334 -34.00 7.10 -25.09
CA VAL A 334 -32.93 7.40 -24.13
C VAL A 334 -32.33 6.10 -23.61
N VAL A 335 -31.03 5.89 -23.84
CA VAL A 335 -30.29 4.72 -23.36
C VAL A 335 -29.43 5.12 -22.15
N LEU A 336 -29.71 4.53 -20.99
CA LEU A 336 -28.98 4.79 -19.75
C LEU A 336 -28.06 3.61 -19.43
N VAL A 337 -26.77 3.88 -19.29
CA VAL A 337 -25.74 2.83 -19.18
C VAL A 337 -25.07 2.81 -17.79
N GLY A 338 -25.21 1.67 -17.12
CA GLY A 338 -24.46 1.30 -15.92
C GLY A 338 -23.35 0.32 -16.27
N SER A 339 -22.09 0.77 -16.27
CA SER A 339 -20.94 -0.05 -16.62
C SER A 339 -19.72 0.29 -15.76
N GLU A 340 -18.96 -0.73 -15.38
CA GLU A 340 -17.70 -0.55 -14.65
C GLU A 340 -16.51 -0.44 -15.61
N GLY A 341 -16.24 -1.52 -16.35
CA GLY A 341 -15.07 -1.68 -17.21
C GLY A 341 -15.25 -1.21 -18.65
N GLY A 342 -16.39 -0.60 -18.99
CA GLY A 342 -16.67 -0.12 -20.34
C GLY A 342 -17.40 -1.12 -21.24
N SER A 343 -17.42 -2.41 -20.90
CA SER A 343 -17.99 -3.44 -21.79
C SER A 343 -19.45 -3.19 -22.17
N THR A 344 -20.30 -2.85 -21.19
CA THR A 344 -21.71 -2.50 -21.44
C THR A 344 -21.88 -1.30 -22.36
N TRP A 345 -20.90 -0.39 -22.41
CA TRP A 345 -20.95 0.72 -23.36
C TRP A 345 -20.81 0.27 -24.80
N GLY A 346 -20.07 -0.81 -25.08
CA GLY A 346 -20.00 -1.42 -26.41
C GLY A 346 -21.37 -1.94 -26.87
N PHE A 347 -22.08 -2.63 -25.97
CA PHE A 347 -23.46 -3.06 -26.22
C PHE A 347 -24.39 -1.86 -26.45
N ALA A 348 -24.30 -0.83 -25.61
CA ALA A 348 -25.10 0.38 -25.76
C ALA A 348 -24.83 1.12 -27.08
N ALA A 349 -23.57 1.19 -27.52
CA ALA A 349 -23.21 1.78 -28.80
C ALA A 349 -23.75 0.97 -29.99
N THR A 350 -23.72 -0.36 -29.89
CA THR A 350 -24.28 -1.25 -30.92
C THR A 350 -25.79 -1.07 -31.02
N LEU A 351 -26.49 -1.08 -29.88
CA LEU A 351 -27.93 -0.82 -29.80
C LEU A 351 -28.29 0.56 -30.37
N ALA A 352 -27.54 1.60 -29.97
CA ALA A 352 -27.78 2.94 -30.45
C ALA A 352 -27.55 3.07 -31.95
N SER A 353 -26.54 2.39 -32.53
CA SER A 353 -26.34 2.36 -33.97
C SER A 353 -27.55 1.74 -34.68
N ALA A 354 -27.94 0.52 -34.29
CA ALA A 354 -29.05 -0.18 -34.93
C ALA A 354 -30.37 0.60 -34.85
N LEU A 355 -30.66 1.24 -33.71
CA LEU A 355 -31.83 2.10 -33.56
C LEU A 355 -31.79 3.33 -34.47
N ARG A 356 -30.61 3.95 -34.63
CA ARG A 356 -30.44 5.11 -35.53
C ARG A 356 -30.52 4.72 -37.01
N ASP A 357 -29.98 3.55 -37.37
CA ASP A 357 -30.09 2.99 -38.72
C ASP A 357 -31.57 2.71 -39.06
N ALA A 358 -32.39 2.38 -38.06
CA ALA A 358 -33.85 2.28 -38.14
C ALA A 358 -34.59 3.64 -38.03
N GLY A 359 -33.88 4.77 -38.13
CA GLY A 359 -34.44 6.12 -38.16
C GLY A 359 -34.80 6.73 -36.80
N GLN A 360 -34.45 6.10 -35.68
CA GLN A 360 -34.77 6.63 -34.35
C GLN A 360 -33.76 7.69 -33.89
N SER A 361 -34.25 8.72 -33.20
CA SER A 361 -33.40 9.69 -32.48
C SER A 361 -32.97 9.12 -31.12
N VAL A 362 -31.68 8.83 -30.94
CA VAL A 362 -31.16 8.12 -29.76
C VAL A 362 -30.17 8.97 -28.96
N HIS A 363 -30.39 9.06 -27.64
CA HIS A 363 -29.44 9.65 -26.70
C HIS A 363 -28.92 8.59 -25.71
N VAL A 364 -27.61 8.33 -25.73
CA VAL A 364 -26.92 7.44 -24.80
C VAL A 364 -26.20 8.27 -23.74
N ALA A 365 -26.44 7.94 -22.46
CA ALA A 365 -25.87 8.62 -21.31
C ALA A 365 -25.53 7.66 -20.16
N PRO A 366 -24.60 8.01 -19.25
CA PRO A 366 -24.42 7.24 -18.03
C PRO A 366 -25.65 7.37 -17.14
N MET A 367 -25.99 6.34 -16.38
CA MET A 367 -27.06 6.39 -15.39
C MET A 367 -26.88 7.50 -14.34
N THR A 368 -25.63 7.88 -14.01
CA THR A 368 -25.35 9.05 -13.14
C THR A 368 -25.84 10.38 -13.73
N GLY A 369 -26.06 10.43 -15.05
CA GLY A 369 -26.61 11.59 -15.76
C GLY A 369 -28.13 11.56 -15.88
N PHE A 370 -28.82 10.64 -15.22
CA PHE A 370 -30.28 10.56 -15.26
C PHE A 370 -30.92 11.82 -14.69
N ALA A 371 -31.59 12.56 -15.57
CA ALA A 371 -32.32 13.78 -15.25
C ALA A 371 -33.59 13.81 -16.10
N PRO A 372 -34.71 13.24 -15.61
CA PRO A 372 -35.97 13.13 -16.35
C PRO A 372 -36.43 14.41 -17.04
N SER A 373 -36.27 15.55 -16.37
CA SER A 373 -36.64 16.87 -16.90
C SER A 373 -35.92 17.27 -18.19
N ARG A 374 -34.78 16.65 -18.50
CA ARG A 374 -34.03 16.90 -19.75
C ARG A 374 -34.56 16.09 -20.92
N TYR A 375 -35.31 15.02 -20.69
CA TYR A 375 -35.73 14.05 -21.71
C TYR A 375 -37.15 14.35 -22.23
N ARG A 376 -37.35 15.57 -22.75
CA ARG A 376 -38.69 16.10 -23.07
C ARG A 376 -39.43 15.37 -24.19
N GLN A 377 -38.71 14.83 -25.17
CA GLN A 377 -39.27 14.08 -26.29
C GLN A 377 -39.10 12.56 -26.15
N ALA A 378 -38.64 12.09 -24.99
CA ALA A 378 -38.44 10.66 -24.78
C ALA A 378 -39.77 9.93 -24.89
N GLN A 379 -39.81 8.95 -25.79
CA GLN A 379 -40.90 8.00 -25.93
C GLN A 379 -40.58 6.69 -25.21
N ARG A 380 -39.30 6.43 -24.89
CA ARG A 380 -38.87 5.25 -24.16
C ARG A 380 -37.49 5.39 -23.51
N PHE A 381 -37.29 4.62 -22.45
CA PHE A 381 -36.00 4.46 -21.75
C PHE A 381 -35.48 3.03 -21.86
N LEU A 382 -34.24 2.87 -22.32
CA LEU A 382 -33.56 1.58 -22.37
C LEU A 382 -32.41 1.59 -21.35
N ILE A 383 -32.55 0.80 -20.30
CA ILE A 383 -31.66 0.79 -19.14
C ILE A 383 -30.74 -0.43 -19.25
N LEU A 384 -29.47 -0.22 -19.59
CA LEU A 384 -28.46 -1.27 -19.70
C LEU A 384 -27.59 -1.27 -18.44
N ALA A 385 -27.87 -2.18 -17.51
CA ALA A 385 -27.32 -2.17 -16.16
C ALA A 385 -26.40 -3.39 -15.91
N ALA A 386 -25.10 -3.16 -15.78
CA ALA A 386 -24.19 -4.17 -15.26
C ALA A 386 -24.26 -4.28 -13.74
N THR A 387 -23.94 -5.45 -13.20
CA THR A 387 -23.73 -5.66 -11.77
C THR A 387 -22.23 -5.72 -11.45
N TYR A 388 -21.81 -5.12 -10.33
CA TYR A 388 -20.42 -5.20 -9.86
C TYR A 388 -20.31 -5.86 -8.48
N GLY A 389 -19.36 -6.78 -8.33
CA GLY A 389 -19.05 -7.41 -7.03
C GLY A 389 -20.27 -8.11 -6.43
N GLU A 390 -20.58 -7.79 -5.17
CA GLU A 390 -21.69 -8.36 -4.38
C GLU A 390 -23.06 -7.76 -4.71
N GLY A 391 -23.34 -7.49 -5.99
CA GLY A 391 -24.62 -6.88 -6.39
C GLY A 391 -24.64 -5.35 -6.43
N ASP A 392 -23.49 -4.70 -6.26
CA ASP A 392 -23.36 -3.24 -6.20
C ASP A 392 -23.55 -2.58 -7.59
N ALA A 393 -23.91 -1.30 -7.55
CA ALA A 393 -23.94 -0.41 -8.71
C ALA A 393 -22.54 -0.23 -9.35
N PRO A 394 -22.44 -0.24 -10.69
CA PRO A 394 -21.27 0.25 -11.39
C PRO A 394 -21.01 1.74 -11.15
N ALA A 395 -19.79 2.18 -11.42
CA ALA A 395 -19.38 3.57 -11.23
C ALA A 395 -20.26 4.55 -12.03
N SER A 396 -20.66 4.20 -13.25
CA SER A 396 -21.53 5.05 -14.08
C SER A 396 -23.02 4.99 -13.70
N ALA A 397 -23.38 4.25 -12.65
CA ALA A 397 -24.74 4.12 -12.13
C ALA A 397 -24.87 4.48 -10.64
N LYS A 398 -23.82 5.05 -10.05
CA LYS A 398 -23.84 5.46 -8.65
C LYS A 398 -24.98 6.46 -8.39
N GLY A 399 -25.83 6.17 -7.39
CA GLY A 399 -26.95 7.02 -6.99
C GLY A 399 -28.19 6.90 -7.88
N PHE A 400 -28.18 6.06 -8.91
CA PHE A 400 -29.32 5.92 -9.81
C PHE A 400 -30.56 5.33 -9.12
N LEU A 401 -30.38 4.35 -8.22
CA LEU A 401 -31.47 3.80 -7.40
C LEU A 401 -32.09 4.88 -6.50
N ASP A 402 -31.25 5.67 -5.83
CA ASP A 402 -31.69 6.77 -4.98
C ASP A 402 -32.49 7.81 -5.79
N GLN A 403 -32.04 8.10 -7.02
CA GLN A 403 -32.74 8.99 -7.94
C GLN A 403 -34.12 8.45 -8.34
N ILE A 404 -34.24 7.15 -8.66
CA ILE A 404 -35.54 6.52 -8.94
C ILE A 404 -36.46 6.62 -7.72
N GLN A 405 -35.94 6.31 -6.53
CA GLN A 405 -36.71 6.37 -5.29
C GLN A 405 -37.13 7.81 -4.93
N ALA A 406 -36.35 8.81 -5.32
CA ALA A 406 -36.67 10.22 -5.12
C ALA A 406 -37.66 10.80 -6.14
N LEU A 407 -38.01 10.06 -7.21
CA LEU A 407 -39.02 10.51 -8.17
C LEU A 407 -40.37 10.73 -7.46
N ARG A 408 -40.94 11.92 -7.66
CA ARG A 408 -42.32 12.22 -7.25
C ARG A 408 -43.29 11.45 -8.14
N GLU A 409 -43.06 11.50 -9.44
CA GLU A 409 -43.81 10.78 -10.48
C GLU A 409 -42.81 10.15 -11.46
N PRO A 410 -43.06 8.92 -11.94
CA PRO A 410 -42.21 8.31 -12.95
C PRO A 410 -42.38 9.02 -14.30
N PRO A 411 -41.37 8.97 -15.19
CA PRO A 411 -41.54 9.42 -16.57
C PRO A 411 -42.71 8.70 -17.26
N ALA A 412 -43.48 9.44 -18.07
CA ALA A 412 -44.60 8.87 -18.83
C ALA A 412 -44.13 7.84 -19.87
N ALA A 413 -42.92 8.02 -20.41
CA ALA A 413 -42.32 7.10 -21.35
C ALA A 413 -41.95 5.77 -20.68
N PRO A 414 -42.36 4.62 -21.25
CA PRO A 414 -42.08 3.32 -20.67
C PRO A 414 -40.58 2.97 -20.73
N MET A 415 -40.16 2.04 -19.88
CA MET A 415 -38.77 1.61 -19.78
C MET A 415 -38.58 0.11 -20.02
N ALA A 416 -37.42 -0.29 -20.54
CA ALA A 416 -36.96 -1.67 -20.56
C ALA A 416 -35.61 -1.77 -19.84
N VAL A 417 -35.46 -2.76 -18.95
CA VAL A 417 -34.21 -2.99 -18.21
C VAL A 417 -33.55 -4.27 -18.71
N LEU A 418 -32.29 -4.14 -19.13
CA LEU A 418 -31.42 -5.24 -19.52
C LEU A 418 -30.24 -5.36 -18.55
N GLY A 419 -30.20 -6.45 -17.81
CA GLY A 419 -29.14 -6.75 -16.85
C GLY A 419 -27.92 -7.40 -17.52
N PHE A 420 -26.71 -7.01 -17.11
CA PHE A 420 -25.46 -7.69 -17.49
C PHE A 420 -24.78 -8.25 -16.25
N GLY A 421 -24.57 -9.57 -16.22
CA GLY A 421 -24.00 -10.25 -15.07
C GLY A 421 -23.19 -11.48 -15.44
N ASP A 422 -22.74 -12.20 -14.42
CA ASP A 422 -22.07 -13.50 -14.55
C ASP A 422 -22.66 -14.45 -13.51
N ARG A 423 -23.26 -15.55 -13.96
CA ARG A 423 -23.93 -16.56 -13.11
C ARG A 423 -23.00 -17.28 -12.15
N SER A 424 -21.68 -17.14 -12.30
CA SER A 424 -20.72 -17.64 -11.31
C SER A 424 -20.70 -16.83 -10.00
N PHE A 425 -21.35 -15.66 -9.97
CA PHE A 425 -21.53 -14.87 -8.76
C PHE A 425 -22.94 -15.09 -8.18
N PRO A 426 -23.10 -15.17 -6.84
CA PRO A 426 -24.41 -15.34 -6.20
C PRO A 426 -25.40 -14.23 -6.57
N ALA A 427 -24.92 -13.00 -6.71
CA ALA A 427 -25.71 -11.82 -7.01
C ALA A 427 -25.87 -11.58 -8.54
N PHE A 428 -26.24 -12.61 -9.31
CA PHE A 428 -26.40 -12.50 -10.77
C PHE A 428 -27.42 -11.42 -11.13
N CYS A 429 -26.97 -10.40 -11.88
CA CYS A 429 -27.78 -9.24 -12.31
C CYS A 429 -28.51 -8.50 -11.17
N ALA A 430 -28.06 -8.62 -9.91
CA ALA A 430 -28.77 -8.10 -8.75
C ALA A 430 -29.01 -6.57 -8.79
N PHE A 431 -28.03 -5.78 -9.25
CA PHE A 431 -28.21 -4.33 -9.39
C PHE A 431 -29.30 -3.99 -10.42
N ALA A 432 -29.29 -4.67 -11.58
CA ALA A 432 -30.30 -4.46 -12.61
C ALA A 432 -31.71 -4.87 -12.14
N ALA A 433 -31.80 -5.98 -11.39
CA ALA A 433 -33.05 -6.42 -10.78
C ALA A 433 -33.55 -5.42 -9.72
N ALA A 434 -32.65 -4.84 -8.92
CA ALA A 434 -33.00 -3.79 -7.97
C ALA A 434 -33.52 -2.53 -8.67
N VAL A 435 -32.94 -2.17 -9.82
CA VAL A 435 -33.39 -1.05 -10.65
C VAL A 435 -34.80 -1.29 -11.18
N GLU A 436 -35.08 -2.48 -11.73
CA GLU A 436 -36.43 -2.83 -12.20
C GLU A 436 -37.44 -2.79 -11.06
N SER A 437 -37.12 -3.42 -9.92
CA SER A 437 -38.01 -3.46 -8.77
C SER A 437 -38.33 -2.07 -8.22
N ALA A 438 -37.31 -1.20 -8.09
CA ALA A 438 -37.48 0.16 -7.61
C ALA A 438 -38.33 1.00 -8.56
N ALA A 439 -38.14 0.85 -9.87
CA ALA A 439 -38.91 1.58 -10.87
C ALA A 439 -40.36 1.07 -10.98
N ARG A 440 -40.58 -0.26 -10.87
CA ARG A 440 -41.92 -0.84 -10.78
C ARG A 440 -42.65 -0.37 -9.52
N ALA A 441 -41.98 -0.32 -8.38
CA ALA A 441 -42.55 0.20 -7.13
C ALA A 441 -42.96 1.68 -7.22
N LYS A 442 -42.35 2.44 -8.15
CA LYS A 442 -42.72 3.82 -8.48
C LYS A 442 -43.81 3.94 -9.54
N GLY A 443 -44.32 2.82 -10.05
CA GLY A 443 -45.33 2.82 -11.12
C GLY A 443 -44.78 3.17 -12.49
N TRP A 444 -43.45 3.09 -12.71
CA TRP A 444 -42.87 3.34 -14.03
C TRP A 444 -43.28 2.23 -15.00
N ALA A 445 -44.00 2.60 -16.06
CA ALA A 445 -44.48 1.66 -17.08
C ALA A 445 -43.32 0.86 -17.72
N ALA A 446 -43.52 -0.45 -17.86
CA ALA A 446 -42.56 -1.34 -18.51
C ALA A 446 -42.88 -1.49 -20.00
N LEU A 447 -41.87 -1.29 -20.85
CA LEU A 447 -41.92 -1.57 -22.30
C LEU A 447 -41.71 -3.07 -22.57
N LEU A 448 -40.80 -3.69 -21.81
CA LEU A 448 -40.49 -5.12 -21.87
C LEU A 448 -40.30 -5.67 -20.45
N PRO A 449 -40.55 -6.97 -20.22
CA PRO A 449 -40.10 -7.65 -19.02
C PRO A 449 -38.58 -7.53 -18.84
N PHE A 450 -38.11 -7.59 -17.60
CA PHE A 450 -36.69 -7.68 -17.29
C PHE A 450 -36.04 -8.89 -17.96
N ASP A 451 -34.90 -8.67 -18.63
CA ASP A 451 -34.06 -9.75 -19.17
C ASP A 451 -32.60 -9.58 -18.71
N ALA A 452 -31.84 -10.66 -18.77
CA ALA A 452 -30.48 -10.74 -18.26
C ALA A 452 -29.53 -11.43 -19.26
N ILE A 453 -28.36 -10.84 -19.46
CA ILE A 453 -27.26 -11.37 -20.26
C ILE A 453 -26.22 -11.98 -19.33
N ASP A 454 -25.97 -13.28 -19.51
CA ASP A 454 -24.85 -13.97 -18.86
C ASP A 454 -23.55 -13.73 -19.64
N ARG A 455 -22.50 -13.30 -18.94
CA ARG A 455 -21.11 -13.21 -19.43
C ARG A 455 -20.97 -12.55 -20.81
N GLN A 456 -21.72 -11.45 -21.02
CA GLN A 456 -21.67 -10.67 -22.27
C GLN A 456 -22.02 -11.50 -23.51
N SER A 457 -22.90 -12.50 -23.37
CA SER A 457 -23.41 -13.32 -24.47
C SER A 457 -23.98 -12.46 -25.60
N SER A 458 -23.36 -12.54 -26.78
CA SER A 458 -23.84 -11.87 -27.99
C SER A 458 -25.19 -12.45 -28.44
N GLN A 459 -25.39 -13.76 -28.27
CA GLN A 459 -26.64 -14.44 -28.62
C GLN A 459 -27.81 -13.97 -27.76
N ASP A 460 -27.61 -13.82 -26.44
CA ASP A 460 -28.65 -13.28 -25.55
C ASP A 460 -28.99 -11.83 -25.93
N PHE A 461 -27.97 -11.04 -26.29
CA PHE A 461 -28.17 -9.67 -26.74
C PHE A 461 -28.93 -9.58 -28.06
N THR A 462 -28.59 -10.42 -29.04
CA THR A 462 -29.33 -10.50 -30.31
C THR A 462 -30.77 -10.94 -30.08
N ARG A 463 -31.02 -11.94 -29.22
CA ARG A 463 -32.37 -12.39 -28.86
C ARG A 463 -33.18 -11.23 -28.27
N TRP A 464 -32.64 -10.56 -27.26
CA TRP A 464 -33.28 -9.42 -26.64
C TRP A 464 -33.53 -8.28 -27.64
N GLY A 465 -32.58 -8.03 -28.55
CA GLY A 465 -32.71 -7.07 -29.64
C GLY A 465 -33.91 -7.32 -30.54
N ARG A 466 -34.14 -8.59 -30.94
CA ARG A 466 -35.34 -8.95 -31.73
C ARG A 466 -36.63 -8.73 -30.96
N THR A 467 -36.66 -9.07 -29.67
CA THR A 467 -37.82 -8.80 -28.81
C THR A 467 -38.11 -7.31 -28.70
N LEU A 468 -37.06 -6.49 -28.56
CA LEU A 468 -37.18 -5.03 -28.59
C LEU A 468 -37.68 -4.53 -29.94
N GLY A 469 -37.11 -5.00 -31.05
CA GLY A 469 -37.54 -4.63 -32.40
C GLY A 469 -39.03 -4.89 -32.61
N HIS A 470 -39.51 -6.08 -32.23
CA HIS A 470 -40.94 -6.44 -32.30
C HIS A 470 -41.82 -5.50 -31.45
N ALA A 471 -41.40 -5.16 -30.23
CA ALA A 471 -42.15 -4.23 -29.37
C ALA A 471 -42.18 -2.79 -29.91
N LEU A 472 -41.18 -2.42 -30.72
CA LEU A 472 -41.07 -1.10 -31.33
C LEU A 472 -41.64 -1.04 -32.76
N GLY A 473 -42.02 -2.18 -33.35
CA GLY A 473 -42.46 -2.26 -34.75
C GLY A 473 -41.35 -1.98 -35.77
N ILE A 474 -40.09 -2.24 -35.42
CA ILE A 474 -38.92 -2.05 -36.29
C ILE A 474 -38.10 -3.33 -36.38
N GLU A 475 -37.46 -3.56 -37.53
CA GLU A 475 -36.48 -4.62 -37.66
C GLU A 475 -35.18 -4.20 -36.97
N LEU A 476 -34.75 -4.97 -35.96
CA LEU A 476 -33.58 -4.66 -35.16
C LEU A 476 -32.67 -5.89 -35.06
N GLU A 477 -31.53 -5.84 -35.75
CA GLU A 477 -30.49 -6.86 -35.65
C GLU A 477 -29.28 -6.33 -34.88
N LEU A 478 -28.99 -6.94 -33.73
CA LEU A 478 -27.88 -6.54 -32.87
C LEU A 478 -26.71 -7.53 -33.03
N ALA A 479 -25.72 -7.15 -33.84
CA ALA A 479 -24.48 -7.88 -34.01
C ALA A 479 -23.36 -7.25 -33.15
N HIS A 480 -23.34 -7.58 -31.85
CA HIS A 480 -22.24 -7.15 -30.97
C HIS A 480 -21.20 -8.27 -30.83
N GLN A 481 -19.95 -7.98 -31.19
CA GLN A 481 -18.81 -8.83 -30.84
C GLN A 481 -18.13 -8.28 -29.59
N PRO A 482 -18.34 -8.89 -28.40
CA PRO A 482 -17.60 -8.49 -27.22
C PRO A 482 -16.11 -8.79 -27.44
N VAL A 483 -15.23 -7.91 -26.97
CA VAL A 483 -13.79 -8.16 -26.95
C VAL A 483 -13.53 -9.31 -25.96
N LEU A 484 -13.41 -10.53 -26.46
CA LEU A 484 -13.13 -11.70 -25.65
C LEU A 484 -11.69 -11.61 -25.11
N PRO A 485 -11.44 -11.92 -23.83
CA PRO A 485 -10.07 -12.05 -23.34
C PRO A 485 -9.38 -13.19 -24.08
N ALA A 486 -8.11 -13.01 -24.45
CA ALA A 486 -7.32 -14.05 -25.08
C ALA A 486 -7.35 -15.34 -24.22
N THR A 487 -7.93 -16.40 -24.76
CA THR A 487 -7.90 -17.73 -24.17
C THR A 487 -6.58 -18.40 -24.54
N GLN A 488 -5.83 -18.87 -23.55
CA GLN A 488 -4.81 -19.89 -23.80
C GLN A 488 -5.52 -21.24 -23.89
N THR A 489 -5.24 -21.99 -24.94
CA THR A 489 -5.55 -23.44 -25.00
C THR A 489 -4.88 -24.13 -23.82
N LEU A 490 -5.66 -24.94 -23.11
CA LEU A 490 -5.21 -25.74 -21.96
C LEU A 490 -4.20 -26.80 -22.37
#